data_AF-A0A525JS39-F1
#
_entry.id   AF-A0A525JS39-F1
#
_cell.length_a   1.000
_cell.length_b   1.000
_cell.length_c   1.000
_cell.angle_alpha   90.00
_cell.angle_beta   90.00
_cell.angle_gamma   90.00
#
_symmetry.space_group_name_H-M   'P 1'
#
loop_
_entity.id
_entity.type
_entity.pdbx_description
1 polymer ?
#
loop_
_entity_poly.entity_id
_entity_poly.type
_entity_poly.pdbx_seq_one_letter_code
_entity_poly.pdbx_strand_id
1 'polypeptide(L)'
;MNLQETAEILCQSDASHSPYVRAIKLFEFQVAIFAPGSEALQRHARVFAAIKILEHIEKLSGLEDRASLTERLKLPGYSEIANVIFQAGGWRRIRSLWNTREFDEQLAIRMGEAKSVARLADFSYRFVRLKPNDLRRGLSTMARHVVKEINKNKAGFSESTIKTRWREYKSTAAFDYLVLIQKIGSKPLKLSKKHFVENLLRQASDVEQLRYFFAAYVEVSKVLRPRGFPSDPISGPFLKGIKPNLSVPEFSEDEDTAILAYKP
;
A
#
# COMPACT_ATOMS: atom_id res chain seq x y z
N MET A 1 -11.88 1.42 -1.90
CA MET A 1 -11.40 1.12 -0.53
C MET A 1 -11.72 2.30 0.37
N ASN A 2 -12.37 2.11 1.51
CA ASN A 2 -12.56 3.17 2.50
C ASN A 2 -11.30 3.30 3.36
N LEU A 3 -10.54 4.38 3.17
CA LEU A 3 -9.24 4.55 3.83
C LEU A 3 -9.37 4.82 5.34
N GLN A 4 -10.38 5.59 5.74
CA GLN A 4 -10.65 5.91 7.15
C GLN A 4 -10.96 4.63 7.94
N GLU A 5 -11.92 3.84 7.46
CA GLU A 5 -12.29 2.55 8.06
C GLU A 5 -11.09 1.58 8.10
N THR A 6 -10.27 1.58 7.05
CA THR A 6 -9.07 0.73 7.01
C THR A 6 -8.04 1.17 8.06
N ALA A 7 -7.80 2.48 8.20
CA ALA A 7 -6.91 3.00 9.22
C ALA A 7 -7.42 2.70 10.63
N GLU A 8 -8.73 2.79 10.87
CA GLU A 8 -9.37 2.41 12.14
C GLU A 8 -9.12 0.94 12.48
N ILE A 9 -9.47 0.00 11.59
CA ILE A 9 -9.28 -1.44 11.82
C ILE A 9 -7.80 -1.79 12.10
N LEU A 10 -6.88 -1.14 11.38
CA LEU A 10 -5.45 -1.42 11.48
C LEU A 10 -4.77 -0.76 12.67
N CYS A 11 -5.25 0.41 13.12
CA CYS A 11 -4.60 1.21 14.17
C CYS A 11 -5.27 1.12 15.53
N GLN A 12 -6.48 0.56 15.61
CA GLN A 12 -7.14 0.30 16.88
C GLN A 12 -6.42 -0.82 17.62
N SER A 13 -6.13 -0.56 18.90
CA SER A 13 -5.41 -1.48 19.79
C SER A 13 -6.36 -2.30 20.67
N ASP A 14 -7.67 -2.09 20.55
CA ASP A 14 -8.66 -2.86 21.29
C ASP A 14 -8.86 -4.25 20.65
N ALA A 15 -9.35 -5.18 21.46
CA ALA A 15 -9.68 -6.55 21.03
C ALA A 15 -10.96 -6.62 20.17
N SER A 16 -11.41 -5.47 19.65
CA SER A 16 -12.62 -5.32 18.82
C SER A 16 -12.53 -6.10 17.51
N HIS A 17 -11.31 -6.32 17.02
CA HIS A 17 -11.02 -7.05 15.79
C HIS A 17 -10.07 -8.21 16.05
N SER A 18 -10.43 -9.37 15.52
CA SER A 18 -9.55 -10.54 15.52
C SER A 18 -8.21 -10.22 14.87
N PRO A 19 -7.07 -10.70 15.43
CA PRO A 19 -5.74 -10.47 14.86
C PRO A 19 -5.65 -10.99 13.42
N TYR A 20 -6.40 -12.04 13.10
CA TYR A 20 -6.48 -12.60 11.76
C TYR A 20 -7.21 -11.68 10.78
N VAL A 21 -8.33 -11.08 11.18
CA VAL A 21 -9.06 -10.12 10.34
C VAL A 21 -8.22 -8.86 10.10
N ARG A 22 -7.54 -8.35 11.13
CA ARG A 22 -6.59 -7.24 10.99
C ARG A 22 -5.48 -7.59 9.99
N ALA A 23 -4.91 -8.80 10.07
CA ALA A 23 -3.90 -9.27 9.13
C ALA A 23 -4.40 -9.37 7.69
N ILE A 24 -5.60 -9.93 7.47
CA ILE A 24 -6.23 -9.99 6.15
C ILE A 24 -6.43 -8.57 5.60
N LYS A 25 -6.96 -7.66 6.42
CA LYS A 25 -7.19 -6.26 6.04
C LYS A 25 -5.89 -5.54 5.72
N LEU A 26 -4.82 -5.80 6.48
CA LEU A 26 -3.50 -5.23 6.23
C LEU A 26 -2.97 -5.66 4.87
N PHE A 27 -3.06 -6.95 4.54
CA PHE A 27 -2.56 -7.45 3.26
C PHE A 27 -3.37 -6.91 2.08
N GLU A 28 -4.70 -6.87 2.20
CA GLU A 28 -5.57 -6.24 1.20
C GLU A 28 -5.18 -4.77 0.98
N PHE A 29 -4.99 -4.02 2.07
CA PHE A 29 -4.60 -2.61 2.01
C PHE A 29 -3.23 -2.40 1.35
N GLN A 30 -2.24 -3.22 1.72
CA GLN A 30 -0.91 -3.18 1.10
C GLN A 30 -0.99 -3.40 -0.41
N VAL A 31 -1.85 -4.32 -0.87
CA VAL A 31 -2.08 -4.56 -2.29
C VAL A 31 -2.84 -3.41 -2.95
N ALA A 32 -3.84 -2.85 -2.25
CA ALA A 32 -4.62 -1.72 -2.75
C ALA A 32 -3.77 -0.46 -3.02
N ILE A 33 -2.71 -0.23 -2.23
CA ILE A 33 -1.72 0.85 -2.48
C ILE A 33 -1.12 0.72 -3.89
N PHE A 34 -0.74 -0.51 -4.28
CA PHE A 34 -0.11 -0.79 -5.57
C PHE A 34 -1.11 -1.19 -6.66
N ALA A 35 -2.40 -1.28 -6.36
CA ALA A 35 -3.39 -1.65 -7.35
C ALA A 35 -4.71 -0.89 -7.14
N PRO A 36 -4.66 0.45 -7.09
CA PRO A 36 -5.82 1.27 -6.72
C PRO A 36 -7.03 1.08 -7.64
N GLY A 37 -6.80 0.76 -8.92
CA GLY A 37 -7.84 0.52 -9.92
C GLY A 37 -8.27 -0.95 -10.10
N SER A 38 -7.68 -1.90 -9.35
CA SER A 38 -7.97 -3.33 -9.52
C SER A 38 -8.68 -3.93 -8.30
N GLU A 39 -10.01 -3.82 -8.27
CA GLU A 39 -10.84 -4.46 -7.24
C GLU A 39 -10.66 -5.99 -7.24
N ALA A 40 -10.42 -6.59 -8.41
CA ALA A 40 -10.16 -8.02 -8.53
C ALA A 40 -8.89 -8.43 -7.79
N LEU A 41 -7.78 -7.72 -7.97
CA LEU A 41 -6.51 -8.03 -7.30
C LEU A 41 -6.61 -7.78 -5.78
N GLN A 42 -7.28 -6.72 -5.34
CA GLN A 42 -7.53 -6.45 -3.92
C GLN A 42 -8.38 -7.56 -3.28
N ARG A 43 -9.45 -8.01 -3.95
CA ARG A 43 -10.28 -9.13 -3.49
C ARG A 43 -9.48 -10.43 -3.45
N HIS A 44 -8.66 -10.72 -4.47
CA HIS A 44 -7.81 -11.90 -4.48
C HIS A 44 -6.83 -11.89 -3.30
N ALA A 45 -6.22 -10.74 -3.01
CA ALA A 45 -5.34 -10.57 -1.84
C ALA A 45 -6.05 -10.94 -0.54
N ARG A 46 -7.26 -10.40 -0.34
CA ARG A 46 -8.09 -10.68 0.84
C ARG A 46 -8.37 -12.19 0.99
N VAL A 47 -8.80 -12.84 -0.09
CA VAL A 47 -9.14 -14.28 -0.08
C VAL A 47 -7.90 -15.15 0.12
N PHE A 48 -6.78 -14.84 -0.53
CA PHE A 48 -5.55 -15.62 -0.32
C PHE A 48 -5.01 -15.50 1.09
N ALA A 49 -4.99 -14.29 1.66
CA ALA A 49 -4.59 -14.11 3.06
C ALA A 49 -5.50 -14.92 3.99
N ALA A 50 -6.82 -14.89 3.78
CA ALA A 50 -7.77 -15.66 4.56
C ALA A 50 -7.51 -17.17 4.46
N ILE A 51 -7.37 -17.72 3.25
CA ILE A 51 -7.07 -19.15 3.03
C ILE A 51 -5.75 -19.53 3.70
N LYS A 52 -4.69 -18.74 3.52
CA LYS A 52 -3.37 -19.02 4.11
C LYS A 52 -3.41 -19.01 5.64
N ILE A 53 -4.20 -18.11 6.24
CA ILE A 53 -4.37 -18.06 7.69
C ILE A 53 -5.19 -19.27 8.19
N LEU A 54 -6.26 -19.68 7.49
CA LEU A 54 -6.99 -20.90 7.84
C LEU A 54 -6.08 -22.13 7.80
N GLU A 55 -5.30 -22.30 6.73
CA GLU A 55 -4.28 -23.37 6.61
C GLU A 55 -3.29 -23.34 7.78
N HIS A 56 -2.93 -22.16 8.28
CA HIS A 56 -2.02 -22.00 9.41
C HIS A 56 -2.67 -22.36 10.75
N ILE A 57 -3.92 -21.94 10.99
CA ILE A 57 -4.67 -22.28 12.21
C ILE A 57 -4.87 -23.80 12.30
N GLU A 58 -5.23 -24.45 11.19
CA GLU A 58 -5.41 -25.91 11.13
C GLU A 58 -4.13 -26.66 11.49
N LYS A 59 -3.00 -26.24 10.91
CA LYS A 59 -1.68 -26.82 11.22
C LYS A 59 -1.28 -26.66 12.68
N LEU A 60 -1.51 -25.49 13.27
CA LEU A 60 -1.22 -25.25 14.68
C LEU A 60 -2.12 -26.05 15.63
N SER A 61 -3.37 -26.30 15.21
CA SER A 61 -4.35 -27.04 16.01
C SER A 61 -4.16 -28.55 15.93
N GLY A 62 -3.26 -29.04 15.06
CA GLY A 62 -3.04 -30.47 14.85
C GLY A 62 -4.25 -31.21 14.27
N LEU A 63 -5.18 -30.48 13.63
CA LEU A 63 -6.35 -31.09 13.00
C LEU A 63 -5.91 -31.93 11.80
N GLU A 64 -6.48 -33.12 11.69
CA GLU A 64 -6.29 -33.96 10.51
C GLU A 64 -6.89 -33.30 9.26
N ASP A 65 -6.28 -33.55 8.11
CA ASP A 65 -6.76 -33.02 6.82
C ASP A 65 -8.24 -33.37 6.54
N ARG A 66 -8.74 -34.47 7.13
CA ARG A 66 -10.12 -34.96 6.99
C ARG A 66 -11.10 -34.41 8.02
N ALA A 67 -10.67 -33.52 8.92
CA ALA A 67 -11.55 -32.92 9.91
C ALA A 67 -12.75 -32.23 9.25
N SER A 68 -13.94 -32.48 9.80
CA SER A 68 -15.20 -31.93 9.32
C SER A 68 -15.23 -30.41 9.45
N LEU A 69 -16.06 -29.75 8.64
CA LEU A 69 -16.26 -28.30 8.74
C LEU A 69 -16.76 -27.90 10.13
N THR A 70 -17.59 -28.72 10.77
CA THR A 70 -18.10 -28.49 12.12
C THR A 70 -16.98 -28.48 13.16
N GLU A 71 -15.96 -29.34 13.02
CA GLU A 71 -14.78 -29.33 13.89
C GLU A 71 -13.92 -28.09 13.63
N ARG A 72 -13.70 -27.74 12.37
CA ARG A 72 -12.92 -26.54 12.00
C ARG A 72 -13.56 -25.25 12.51
N LEU A 73 -14.89 -25.14 12.45
CA LEU A 73 -15.64 -23.97 12.96
C LEU A 73 -15.55 -23.80 14.48
N LYS A 74 -15.15 -24.82 15.24
CA LYS A 74 -14.90 -24.71 16.69
C LYS A 74 -13.55 -24.04 16.99
N LEU A 75 -12.65 -23.93 16.02
CA LEU A 75 -11.35 -23.29 16.23
C LEU A 75 -11.53 -21.77 16.42
N PRO A 76 -10.77 -21.14 17.35
CA PRO A 76 -10.82 -19.70 17.57
C PRO A 76 -10.55 -18.90 16.29
N GLY A 77 -11.45 -17.98 15.95
CA GLY A 77 -11.33 -17.08 14.80
C GLY A 77 -11.62 -17.71 13.43
N TYR A 78 -11.82 -19.03 13.34
CA TYR A 78 -12.01 -19.72 12.06
C TYR A 78 -13.29 -19.28 11.34
N SER A 79 -14.41 -19.21 12.05
CA SER A 79 -15.71 -18.81 11.48
C SER A 79 -15.68 -17.39 10.90
N GLU A 80 -15.00 -16.47 11.58
CA GLU A 80 -14.83 -15.09 11.16
C GLU A 80 -14.03 -15.00 9.85
N ILE A 81 -12.93 -15.74 9.75
CA ILE A 81 -12.11 -15.79 8.53
C ILE A 81 -12.86 -16.48 7.38
N ALA A 82 -13.61 -17.55 7.67
CA ALA A 82 -14.45 -18.23 6.68
C ALA A 82 -15.51 -17.27 6.12
N ASN A 83 -16.11 -16.42 6.96
CA ASN A 83 -17.06 -15.39 6.52
C ASN A 83 -16.44 -14.39 5.55
N VAL A 84 -15.16 -14.02 5.73
CA VAL A 84 -14.43 -13.17 4.77
C VAL A 84 -14.39 -13.80 3.38
N ILE A 85 -14.16 -15.11 3.31
CA ILE A 85 -14.15 -15.87 2.04
C ILE A 85 -15.57 -15.91 1.43
N PHE A 86 -16.59 -16.19 2.24
CA PHE A 86 -17.97 -16.24 1.76
C PHE A 86 -18.46 -14.90 1.22
N GLN A 87 -18.15 -13.80 1.91
CA GLN A 87 -18.47 -12.44 1.45
C GLN A 87 -17.76 -12.07 0.14
N ALA A 88 -16.60 -12.67 -0.14
CA ALA A 88 -15.90 -12.49 -1.41
C ALA A 88 -16.52 -13.28 -2.60
N GLY A 89 -17.62 -14.01 -2.36
CA GLY A 89 -18.33 -14.85 -3.33
C GLY A 89 -18.13 -16.35 -3.14
N GLY A 90 -17.52 -16.75 -2.01
CA GLY A 90 -17.41 -18.13 -1.56
C GLY A 90 -16.64 -19.06 -2.51
N TRP A 91 -16.86 -20.36 -2.34
CA TRP A 91 -16.12 -21.42 -3.05
C TRP A 91 -16.21 -21.34 -4.58
N ARG A 92 -17.33 -20.85 -5.12
CA ARG A 92 -17.49 -20.69 -6.57
C ARG A 92 -16.47 -19.71 -7.15
N ARG A 93 -16.16 -18.63 -6.43
CA ARG A 93 -15.18 -17.62 -6.87
C ARG A 93 -13.74 -17.98 -6.53
N ILE A 94 -13.51 -18.90 -5.59
CA ILE A 94 -12.18 -19.45 -5.33
C ILE A 94 -11.60 -20.10 -6.59
N ARG A 95 -12.44 -20.79 -7.38
CA ARG A 95 -12.01 -21.42 -8.64
C ARG A 95 -11.57 -20.42 -9.72
N SER A 96 -12.03 -19.17 -9.65
CA SER A 96 -11.65 -18.09 -10.56
C SER A 96 -10.51 -17.23 -10.04
N LEU A 97 -9.94 -17.56 -8.86
CA LEU A 97 -8.75 -16.89 -8.38
C LEU A 97 -7.58 -17.24 -9.30
N TRP A 98 -6.65 -16.30 -9.41
CA TRP A 98 -5.33 -16.61 -9.97
C TRP A 98 -4.66 -17.73 -9.15
N ASN A 99 -3.62 -18.35 -9.69
CA ASN A 99 -2.74 -19.09 -8.79
C ASN A 99 -1.86 -18.09 -8.01
N THR A 100 -1.25 -18.54 -6.91
CA THR A 100 -0.44 -17.67 -6.03
C THR A 100 0.76 -17.06 -6.76
N ARG A 101 1.32 -17.76 -7.76
CA ARG A 101 2.46 -17.29 -8.54
C ARG A 101 2.05 -16.15 -9.48
N GLU A 102 0.97 -16.33 -10.24
CA GLU A 102 0.39 -15.29 -11.09
C GLU A 102 0.04 -14.04 -10.27
N PHE A 103 -0.56 -14.22 -9.09
CA PHE A 103 -0.84 -13.10 -8.19
C PHE A 103 0.44 -12.35 -7.79
N ASP A 104 1.48 -13.08 -7.34
CA ASP A 104 2.76 -12.48 -6.93
C ASP A 104 3.47 -11.77 -8.11
N GLU A 105 3.38 -12.33 -9.33
CA GLU A 105 3.93 -11.75 -10.56
C GLU A 105 3.19 -10.45 -10.93
N GLN A 106 1.86 -10.47 -10.93
CA GLN A 106 1.05 -9.27 -11.19
C GLN A 106 1.34 -8.18 -10.16
N LEU A 107 1.38 -8.53 -8.87
CA LEU A 107 1.71 -7.56 -7.81
C LEU A 107 3.11 -6.97 -8.00
N ALA A 108 4.11 -7.77 -8.39
CA ALA A 108 5.46 -7.28 -8.65
C ALA A 108 5.52 -6.28 -9.82
N ILE A 109 4.78 -6.54 -10.91
CA ILE A 109 4.65 -5.61 -12.05
C ILE A 109 4.08 -4.28 -11.55
N ARG A 110 2.97 -4.32 -10.81
CA ARG A 110 2.29 -3.15 -10.28
C ARG A 110 3.15 -2.32 -9.33
N MET A 111 3.87 -2.98 -8.42
CA MET A 111 4.87 -2.32 -7.58
C MET A 111 5.99 -1.65 -8.39
N GLY A 112 6.38 -2.25 -9.53
CA GLY A 112 7.34 -1.67 -10.46
C GLY A 112 6.85 -0.38 -11.11
N GLU A 113 5.57 -0.36 -11.51
CA GLU A 113 4.91 0.81 -12.10
C GLU A 113 4.74 1.96 -11.11
N ALA A 114 4.32 1.63 -9.88
CA ALA A 114 4.14 2.60 -8.78
C ALA A 114 5.41 3.40 -8.47
N LYS A 115 6.61 2.83 -8.70
CA LYS A 115 7.90 3.54 -8.51
C LYS A 115 7.97 4.86 -9.29
N SER A 116 7.39 4.92 -10.48
CA SER A 116 7.38 6.17 -11.26
C SER A 116 6.59 7.25 -10.54
N VAL A 117 5.42 6.92 -10.00
CA VAL A 117 4.56 7.88 -9.30
C VAL A 117 5.12 8.24 -7.92
N ALA A 118 5.75 7.29 -7.22
CA ALA A 118 6.50 7.55 -6.00
C ALA A 118 7.60 8.60 -6.20
N ARG A 119 8.31 8.58 -7.34
CA ARG A 119 9.32 9.60 -7.69
C ARG A 119 8.71 10.97 -7.97
N LEU A 120 7.53 11.02 -8.60
CA LEU A 120 6.82 12.29 -8.81
C LEU A 120 6.41 12.93 -7.47
N ALA A 121 5.90 12.09 -6.55
CA ALA A 121 5.54 12.50 -5.21
C ALA A 121 6.78 12.92 -4.41
N ASP A 122 7.89 12.18 -4.48
CA ASP A 122 9.17 12.54 -3.86
C ASP A 122 9.65 13.92 -4.30
N PHE A 123 9.74 14.14 -5.61
CA PHE A 123 10.12 15.43 -6.16
C PHE A 123 9.24 16.57 -5.62
N SER A 124 7.92 16.39 -5.68
CA SER A 124 6.98 17.45 -5.28
C SER A 124 7.03 17.72 -3.79
N TYR A 125 7.22 16.67 -2.97
CA TYR A 125 7.39 16.78 -1.53
C TYR A 125 8.69 17.52 -1.18
N ARG A 126 9.82 17.10 -1.76
CA ARG A 126 11.14 17.74 -1.58
C ARG A 126 11.12 19.19 -2.05
N PHE A 127 10.48 19.47 -3.18
CA PHE A 127 10.41 20.83 -3.73
C PHE A 127 9.76 21.79 -2.74
N VAL A 128 8.63 21.41 -2.12
CA VAL A 128 7.96 22.27 -1.13
C VAL A 128 8.81 22.46 0.13
N ARG A 129 9.55 21.43 0.54
CA ARG A 129 10.37 21.48 1.76
C ARG A 129 11.67 22.28 1.57
N LEU A 130 12.30 22.17 0.40
CA LEU A 130 13.58 22.82 0.09
C LEU A 130 13.42 24.20 -0.54
N LYS A 131 12.33 24.43 -1.28
CA LYS A 131 12.04 25.70 -1.99
C LYS A 131 10.67 26.26 -1.57
N PRO A 132 10.45 26.56 -0.27
CA PRO A 132 9.12 26.92 0.27
C PRO A 132 8.54 28.22 -0.30
N ASN A 133 9.39 29.13 -0.77
CA ASN A 133 8.96 30.43 -1.33
C ASN A 133 8.40 30.31 -2.76
N ASP A 134 8.63 29.19 -3.45
CA ASP A 134 8.19 29.00 -4.84
C ASP A 134 6.84 28.24 -4.89
N LEU A 135 5.83 28.89 -4.30
CA LEU A 135 4.52 28.29 -4.07
C LEU A 135 3.74 27.94 -5.34
N ARG A 136 4.17 28.37 -6.53
CA ARG A 136 3.51 28.06 -7.81
C ARG A 136 4.16 26.88 -8.55
N ARG A 137 5.31 26.38 -8.07
CA ARG A 137 6.08 25.28 -8.66
C ARG A 137 5.98 24.00 -7.83
N GLY A 138 6.64 22.92 -8.28
CA GLY A 138 6.53 21.61 -7.63
C GLY A 138 5.18 20.91 -7.83
N LEU A 139 4.38 21.34 -8.81
CA LEU A 139 3.13 20.67 -9.19
C LEU A 139 3.43 19.33 -9.88
N SER A 140 2.43 18.43 -9.93
CA SER A 140 2.54 17.15 -10.63
C SER A 140 2.95 17.29 -12.11
N THR A 141 2.67 18.41 -12.77
CA THR A 141 3.16 18.71 -14.13
C THR A 141 4.66 18.94 -14.17
N MET A 142 5.20 19.77 -13.26
CA MET A 142 6.63 20.00 -13.14
C MET A 142 7.36 18.72 -12.74
N ALA A 143 6.82 17.96 -11.78
CA ALA A 143 7.37 16.68 -11.35
C ALA A 143 7.52 15.72 -12.54
N ARG A 144 6.49 15.63 -13.39
CA ARG A 144 6.54 14.79 -14.60
C ARG A 144 7.59 15.26 -15.60
N HIS A 145 7.72 16.57 -15.79
CA HIS A 145 8.76 17.14 -16.64
C HIS A 145 10.15 16.80 -16.12
N VAL A 146 10.44 17.10 -14.86
CA VAL A 146 11.76 16.87 -14.25
C VAL A 146 12.13 15.38 -14.26
N VAL A 147 11.22 14.50 -13.84
CA VAL A 147 11.46 13.06 -13.88
C VAL A 147 11.67 12.55 -15.31
N LYS A 148 10.99 13.12 -16.31
CA LYS A 148 11.23 12.78 -17.72
C LYS A 148 12.63 13.20 -18.14
N GLU A 149 13.03 14.46 -17.89
CA GLU A 149 14.34 15.00 -18.28
C GLU A 149 15.49 14.16 -17.71
N ILE A 150 15.44 13.83 -16.41
CA ILE A 150 16.47 13.01 -15.75
C ILE A 150 16.58 11.60 -16.36
N ASN A 151 15.46 11.07 -16.85
CA ASN A 151 15.40 9.72 -17.39
C ASN A 151 15.69 9.63 -18.91
N LYS A 152 15.78 10.77 -19.63
CA LYS A 152 16.06 10.79 -21.08
C LYS A 152 17.34 10.04 -21.43
N ASN A 153 18.37 10.15 -20.59
CA ASN A 153 19.69 9.59 -20.85
C ASN A 153 19.88 8.15 -20.33
N LYS A 154 18.88 7.57 -19.65
CA LYS A 154 19.00 6.29 -18.92
C LYS A 154 18.10 5.18 -19.47
N ALA A 155 17.76 5.20 -20.76
CA ALA A 155 16.77 4.30 -21.38
C ALA A 155 15.44 4.28 -20.59
N GLY A 156 15.03 5.44 -20.07
CA GLY A 156 13.93 5.56 -19.14
C GLY A 156 12.54 5.53 -19.80
N PHE A 157 11.51 5.69 -18.96
CA PHE A 157 10.11 5.63 -19.38
C PHE A 157 9.77 6.77 -20.35
N SER A 158 9.01 6.45 -21.41
CA SER A 158 8.45 7.46 -22.29
C SER A 158 7.46 8.36 -21.53
N GLU A 159 7.23 9.57 -22.06
CA GLU A 159 6.26 10.50 -21.46
C GLU A 159 4.85 9.89 -21.39
N SER A 160 4.46 9.11 -22.41
CA SER A 160 3.17 8.41 -22.42
C SER A 160 3.09 7.39 -21.28
N THR A 161 4.14 6.62 -21.02
CA THR A 161 4.19 5.68 -19.88
C THR A 161 4.05 6.40 -18.54
N ILE A 162 4.74 7.53 -18.34
CA ILE A 162 4.62 8.33 -17.10
C ILE A 162 3.19 8.86 -16.95
N LYS A 163 2.58 9.35 -18.03
CA LYS A 163 1.18 9.84 -18.02
C LYS A 163 0.18 8.73 -17.67
N THR A 164 0.35 7.54 -18.24
CA THR A 164 -0.53 6.39 -17.95
C THR A 164 -0.40 5.97 -16.50
N ARG A 165 0.83 5.80 -15.99
CA ARG A 165 1.06 5.45 -14.58
C ARG A 165 0.55 6.52 -13.63
N TRP A 166 0.75 7.80 -13.96
CA TRP A 166 0.16 8.89 -13.17
C TRP A 166 -1.36 8.78 -13.11
N ARG A 167 -2.04 8.51 -14.23
CA ARG A 167 -3.50 8.37 -14.26
C ARG A 167 -3.99 7.25 -13.34
N GLU A 168 -3.28 6.13 -13.31
CA GLU A 168 -3.64 4.95 -12.54
C GLU A 168 -3.32 5.07 -11.05
N TYR A 169 -2.14 5.58 -10.69
CA TYR A 169 -1.62 5.55 -9.31
C TYR A 169 -1.70 6.90 -8.57
N LYS A 170 -2.18 7.99 -9.19
CA LYS A 170 -2.20 9.32 -8.54
C LYS A 170 -2.92 9.36 -7.18
N SER A 171 -3.93 8.51 -6.96
CA SER A 171 -4.68 8.45 -5.70
C SER A 171 -3.92 7.81 -4.55
N THR A 172 -2.95 6.94 -4.85
CA THR A 172 -2.10 6.26 -3.86
C THR A 172 -0.69 6.82 -3.81
N ALA A 173 -0.39 7.89 -4.57
CA ALA A 173 0.94 8.47 -4.71
C ALA A 173 1.63 8.80 -3.37
N ALA A 174 0.88 9.28 -2.37
CA ALA A 174 1.42 9.55 -1.04
C ALA A 174 1.85 8.25 -0.32
N PHE A 175 1.09 7.16 -0.45
CA PHE A 175 1.49 5.85 0.08
C PHE A 175 2.66 5.25 -0.71
N ASP A 176 2.64 5.36 -2.04
CA ASP A 176 3.74 4.90 -2.90
C ASP A 176 5.05 5.58 -2.51
N TYR A 177 5.02 6.88 -2.26
CA TYR A 177 6.16 7.64 -1.74
C TYR A 177 6.66 7.09 -0.41
N LEU A 178 5.77 6.90 0.57
CA LEU A 178 6.14 6.41 1.89
C LEU A 178 6.77 5.00 1.82
N VAL A 179 6.15 4.07 1.11
CA VAL A 179 6.59 2.67 1.08
C VAL A 179 7.82 2.47 0.18
N LEU A 180 7.88 3.16 -0.97
CA LEU A 180 8.93 2.94 -1.97
C LEU A 180 10.13 3.85 -1.81
N ILE A 181 9.97 5.08 -1.33
CA ILE A 181 11.06 6.05 -1.16
C ILE A 181 11.48 6.14 0.29
N GLN A 182 10.57 6.55 1.19
CA GLN A 182 10.87 6.74 2.62
C GLN A 182 11.07 5.41 3.39
N LYS A 183 10.65 4.29 2.79
CA LYS A 183 10.67 2.94 3.41
C LYS A 183 9.88 2.87 4.71
N ILE A 184 8.84 3.70 4.85
CA ILE A 184 7.94 3.69 6.00
C ILE A 184 6.76 2.78 5.67
N GLY A 185 6.42 1.91 6.63
CA GLY A 185 5.39 0.89 6.47
C GLY A 185 5.93 -0.39 5.83
N SER A 186 5.06 -1.40 5.75
CA SER A 186 5.42 -2.72 5.25
C SER A 186 5.00 -2.92 3.80
N LYS A 187 5.92 -3.43 2.98
CA LYS A 187 5.59 -3.90 1.62
C LYS A 187 4.76 -5.18 1.69
N PRO A 188 3.85 -5.39 0.74
CA PRO A 188 3.10 -6.64 0.68
C PRO A 188 4.05 -7.83 0.53
N LEU A 189 3.76 -8.85 1.33
CA LEU A 189 4.49 -10.10 1.36
C LEU A 189 4.11 -10.96 0.15
N LYS A 190 5.06 -11.74 -0.37
CA LYS A 190 4.76 -12.74 -1.41
C LYS A 190 4.01 -13.91 -0.81
N LEU A 191 2.88 -14.29 -1.40
CA LEU A 191 2.05 -15.41 -0.94
C LEU A 191 2.78 -16.75 -1.03
N SER A 192 3.72 -16.87 -1.97
CA SER A 192 4.55 -18.06 -2.17
C SER A 192 5.58 -18.31 -1.06
N LYS A 193 5.82 -17.37 -0.13
CA LYS A 193 6.83 -17.53 0.92
C LYS A 193 6.35 -18.44 2.05
N LYS A 194 7.25 -19.32 2.54
CA LYS A 194 7.01 -20.26 3.64
C LYS A 194 6.45 -19.60 4.90
N HIS A 195 7.01 -18.45 5.29
CA HIS A 195 6.63 -17.71 6.50
C HIS A 195 5.68 -16.54 6.21
N PHE A 196 4.82 -16.67 5.19
CA PHE A 196 3.91 -15.58 4.82
C PHE A 196 3.01 -15.17 5.99
N VAL A 197 2.35 -16.14 6.64
CA VAL A 197 1.34 -15.89 7.67
C VAL A 197 1.96 -15.31 8.93
N GLU A 198 3.06 -15.88 9.41
CA GLU A 198 3.75 -15.42 10.62
C GLU A 198 4.26 -13.99 10.45
N ASN A 199 4.82 -13.68 9.27
CA ASN A 199 5.26 -12.33 8.96
C ASN A 199 4.10 -11.35 8.84
N LEU A 200 2.98 -11.76 8.25
CA LEU A 200 1.80 -10.90 8.11
C LEU A 200 1.18 -10.60 9.48
N LEU A 201 1.04 -11.60 10.35
CA LEU A 201 0.54 -11.43 11.72
C LEU A 201 1.46 -10.53 12.54
N ARG A 202 2.78 -10.68 12.38
CA ARG A 202 3.75 -9.77 13.01
C ARG A 202 3.59 -8.33 12.54
N GLN A 203 3.41 -8.10 11.23
CA GLN A 203 3.15 -6.75 10.72
C GLN A 203 1.81 -6.17 11.22
N ALA A 204 0.78 -7.01 11.33
CA ALA A 204 -0.55 -6.60 11.76
C ALA A 204 -0.67 -6.33 13.27
N SER A 205 0.21 -6.95 14.07
CA SER A 205 0.29 -6.73 15.51
C SER A 205 1.11 -5.50 15.89
N ASP A 206 1.97 -5.00 15.00
CA ASP A 206 2.75 -3.78 15.19
C ASP A 206 1.89 -2.51 14.95
N VAL A 207 0.98 -2.27 15.88
CA VAL A 207 0.03 -1.15 15.82
C VAL A 207 0.74 0.20 15.86
N GLU A 208 1.87 0.31 16.55
CA GLU A 208 2.65 1.55 16.60
C GLU A 208 3.22 1.91 15.24
N GLN A 209 3.82 0.93 14.54
CA GLN A 209 4.33 1.14 13.20
C GLN A 209 3.22 1.45 12.19
N LEU A 210 2.04 0.85 12.35
CA LEU A 210 0.86 1.16 11.52
C LEU A 210 0.37 2.60 11.77
N ARG A 211 0.25 3.03 13.04
CA ARG A 211 -0.10 4.41 13.39
C ARG A 211 0.92 5.41 12.86
N TYR A 212 2.21 5.11 12.98
CA TYR A 212 3.28 5.91 12.40
C TYR A 212 3.15 6.04 10.89
N PHE A 213 2.87 4.93 10.19
CA PHE A 213 2.67 4.93 8.75
C PHE A 213 1.49 5.81 8.32
N PHE A 214 0.34 5.70 8.98
CA PHE A 214 -0.82 6.54 8.68
C PHE A 214 -0.61 8.01 9.08
N ALA A 215 0.11 8.30 10.17
CA ALA A 215 0.49 9.67 10.52
C ALA A 215 1.40 10.29 9.45
N ALA A 216 2.38 9.52 8.94
CA ALA A 216 3.24 9.92 7.84
C ALA A 216 2.44 10.20 6.56
N TYR A 217 1.42 9.38 6.29
CA TYR A 217 0.50 9.63 5.18
C TYR A 217 -0.26 10.95 5.31
N VAL A 218 -0.78 11.28 6.50
CA VAL A 218 -1.46 12.57 6.72
C VAL A 218 -0.51 13.74 6.46
N GLU A 219 0.72 13.66 6.94
CA GLU A 219 1.71 14.73 6.75
C GLU A 219 2.06 14.92 5.27
N VAL A 220 2.40 13.82 4.58
CA VAL A 220 2.71 13.85 3.15
C VAL A 220 1.53 14.35 2.34
N SER A 221 0.32 13.91 2.66
CA SER A 221 -0.90 14.29 1.94
C SER A 221 -1.21 15.78 2.09
N LYS A 222 -0.97 16.38 3.26
CA LYS A 222 -1.11 17.84 3.46
C LYS A 222 -0.19 18.63 2.52
N VAL A 223 1.02 18.14 2.29
CA VAL A 223 2.01 18.78 1.40
C VAL A 223 1.67 18.55 -0.08
N LEU A 224 1.28 17.32 -0.44
CA LEU A 224 1.10 16.92 -1.83
C LEU A 224 -0.27 17.29 -2.42
N ARG A 225 -1.33 17.36 -1.61
CA ARG A 225 -2.69 17.64 -2.10
C ARG A 225 -2.80 18.99 -2.84
N PRO A 226 -2.26 20.11 -2.33
CA PRO A 226 -2.24 21.38 -3.07
C PRO A 226 -1.44 21.32 -4.39
N ARG A 227 -0.60 20.28 -4.58
CA ARG A 227 0.26 20.09 -5.75
C ARG A 227 -0.34 19.17 -6.82
N GLY A 228 -1.62 18.82 -6.67
CA GLY A 228 -2.36 18.00 -7.62
C GLY A 228 -2.19 16.50 -7.39
N PHE A 229 -1.79 16.07 -6.20
CA PHE A 229 -1.76 14.66 -5.78
C PHE A 229 -2.98 14.37 -4.90
N PRO A 230 -4.06 13.79 -5.46
CA PRO A 230 -5.26 13.49 -4.69
C PRO A 230 -4.94 12.51 -3.56
N SER A 231 -5.55 12.75 -2.41
CA SER A 231 -5.38 11.93 -1.21
C SER A 231 -6.65 12.00 -0.38
N ASP A 232 -7.13 10.84 0.05
CA ASP A 232 -8.29 10.75 0.92
C ASP A 232 -7.92 11.23 2.34
N PRO A 233 -8.73 12.07 2.98
CA PRO A 233 -8.46 12.49 4.34
C PRO A 233 -8.60 11.30 5.30
N ILE A 234 -7.71 11.23 6.28
CA ILE A 234 -7.87 10.38 7.46
C ILE A 234 -7.67 11.21 8.72
N SER A 235 -8.39 10.83 9.77
CA SER A 235 -8.27 11.47 11.08
C SER A 235 -8.66 10.49 12.17
N GLY A 236 -8.22 10.72 13.40
CA GLY A 236 -8.62 9.87 14.52
C GLY A 236 -7.69 10.00 15.72
N PRO A 237 -8.14 9.55 16.90
CA PRO A 237 -7.35 9.62 18.12
C PRO A 237 -6.04 8.81 18.01
N PHE A 238 -6.03 7.74 17.21
CA PHE A 238 -4.86 6.87 16.99
C PHE A 238 -3.68 7.56 16.27
N LEU A 239 -3.88 8.77 15.71
CA LEU A 239 -2.82 9.56 15.07
C LEU A 239 -2.30 10.69 15.96
N LYS A 240 -2.96 10.96 17.10
CA LYS A 240 -2.67 12.14 17.92
C LYS A 240 -1.28 12.03 18.55
N GLY A 241 -0.48 13.10 18.43
CA GLY A 241 0.84 13.19 19.05
C GLY A 241 1.97 12.50 18.28
N ILE A 242 1.67 11.78 17.20
CA ILE A 242 2.69 11.14 16.37
C ILE A 242 3.27 12.18 15.40
N LYS A 243 4.59 12.35 15.44
CA LYS A 243 5.34 13.23 14.53
C LYS A 243 6.27 12.37 13.67
N PRO A 244 5.88 12.08 12.43
CA PRO A 244 6.74 11.38 11.48
C PRO A 244 8.04 12.15 11.26
N ASN A 245 9.15 11.43 11.16
CA ASN A 245 10.41 11.96 10.69
C ASN A 245 10.61 11.51 9.24
N LEU A 246 10.50 12.45 8.30
CA LEU A 246 10.61 12.21 6.87
C LEU A 246 11.91 12.81 6.34
N SER A 247 12.73 11.99 5.69
CA SER A 247 13.98 12.45 5.10
C SER A 247 13.71 13.28 3.85
N VAL A 248 14.40 14.42 3.74
CA VAL A 248 14.30 15.35 2.61
C VAL A 248 15.71 15.60 2.07
N PRO A 249 16.24 14.71 1.21
CA PRO A 249 17.54 14.91 0.61
C PRO A 249 17.53 16.10 -0.37
N GLU A 250 18.66 16.79 -0.49
CA GLU A 250 18.85 17.88 -1.47
C GLU A 250 18.73 17.38 -2.91
N PHE A 251 18.43 18.27 -3.84
CA PHE A 251 18.36 17.96 -5.28
C PHE A 251 19.75 17.65 -5.84
N SER A 252 19.82 16.66 -6.72
CA SER A 252 21.05 16.42 -7.51
C SER A 252 21.23 17.52 -8.56
N GLU A 253 22.45 17.66 -9.09
CA GLU A 253 22.74 18.62 -10.16
C GLU A 253 21.84 18.44 -11.40
N ASP A 254 21.58 17.19 -11.79
CA ASP A 254 20.63 16.85 -12.86
C ASP A 254 19.20 17.33 -12.53
N GLU A 255 18.76 17.17 -11.28
CA GLU A 255 17.44 17.60 -10.81
C GLU A 255 17.34 19.13 -10.85
N ASP A 256 18.34 19.85 -10.34
CA ASP A 256 18.36 21.31 -10.35
C ASP A 256 18.43 21.87 -11.78
N THR A 257 19.21 21.25 -12.67
CA THR A 257 19.26 21.62 -14.10
C THR A 257 17.88 21.47 -14.74
N ALA A 258 17.20 20.33 -14.51
CA ALA A 258 15.86 20.10 -15.03
C ALA A 258 14.80 21.04 -14.40
N ILE A 259 14.95 21.38 -13.11
CA ILE A 259 14.11 22.38 -12.43
C ILE A 259 14.27 23.76 -13.09
N LEU A 260 15.50 24.18 -13.40
CA LEU A 260 15.76 25.47 -14.04
C LEU A 260 15.26 25.51 -15.50
N ALA A 261 15.36 24.39 -16.21
CA ALA A 261 14.88 24.27 -17.59
C ALA A 261 13.34 24.29 -17.70
N TYR A 262 12.61 23.95 -16.63
CA TYR A 262 11.15 23.92 -16.64
C TYR A 262 10.52 25.31 -16.77
N LYS A 263 9.90 25.55 -17.93
CA LYS A 263 9.04 26.71 -18.21
C LYS A 263 7.57 26.29 -18.02
N PRO A 264 6.82 26.95 -17.11
CA PRO A 264 5.44 26.60 -16.79
C PRO A 264 4.47 26.80 -17.95
#